data_AF-A0A1P9WZG2-F1
#
_entry.id   AF-A0A1P9WZG2-F1
#
_cell.length_a   1.000
_cell.length_b   1.000
_cell.length_c   1.000
_cell.angle_alpha   90.00
_cell.angle_beta   90.00
_cell.angle_gamma   90.00
#
_symmetry.space_group_name_H-M   'P 1'
#
loop_
_entity.id
_entity.type
_entity.pdbx_description
1 polymer ?
#
loop_
_entity_poly.entity_id
_entity_poly.type
_entity_poly.pdbx_seq_one_letter_code
_entity_poly.pdbx_strand_id
1 'polypeptide(L)'
;MLLSIGSIGNKGEQLTSSTRQPIPVFIEKKNLTPCNDYVCERIINARLRSLLLSKIFDFLVCEDITVVLSDEAFANARVVGDTHFLNNRIWEITLNTNALQQASQEYIAATIIHELLHVYLMQSTETDHDIMSRQYIKPMAVALMSSGYAISYERAQALAWGGLQNTRAWHEMRLIDRVLRTYQAQEILNTNYFYATGKMGVPCP
;
A
#
# COMPACT_ATOMS: atom_id res chain seq x y z
N MET A 1 50.15 45.77 30.35
CA MET A 1 50.45 44.68 31.29
C MET A 1 49.21 44.45 32.14
N LEU A 2 48.58 43.27 31.95
CA LEU A 2 47.73 42.49 32.89
C LEU A 2 46.44 43.17 33.44
N LEU A 3 45.26 42.87 32.89
CA LEU A 3 44.32 41.76 33.17
C LEU A 3 43.49 41.91 34.47
N SER A 4 42.16 41.96 34.34
CA SER A 4 41.26 41.00 34.99
C SER A 4 39.86 41.05 34.36
N ILE A 5 39.18 39.90 34.41
CA ILE A 5 38.08 39.44 33.57
C ILE A 5 36.82 39.37 34.45
N GLY A 6 35.73 40.00 34.00
CA GLY A 6 34.43 39.94 34.67
C GLY A 6 33.58 38.77 34.13
N SER A 7 33.07 37.98 35.07
CA SER A 7 32.22 36.79 34.87
C SER A 7 30.98 37.04 34.00
N ILE A 8 30.77 36.20 32.97
CA ILE A 8 29.52 36.12 32.21
C ILE A 8 28.78 34.86 32.69
N GLY A 9 27.62 35.08 33.32
CA GLY A 9 26.69 34.03 33.72
C GLY A 9 26.12 33.31 32.51
N ASN A 10 26.37 32.00 32.44
CA ASN A 10 25.87 31.11 31.42
C ASN A 10 24.45 30.66 31.81
N LYS A 11 23.41 31.18 31.15
CA LYS A 11 22.08 30.57 31.16
C LYS A 11 21.94 29.75 29.88
N GLY A 12 22.24 28.46 29.99
CA GLY A 12 21.91 27.49 28.97
C GLY A 12 20.39 27.33 28.90
N GLU A 13 19.78 27.90 27.86
CA GLU A 13 18.44 27.50 27.44
C GLU A 13 18.52 26.09 26.86
N GLN A 14 17.96 25.13 27.60
CA GLN A 14 17.65 23.80 27.09
C GLN A 14 16.62 23.92 25.97
N LEU A 15 17.04 23.63 24.74
CA LEU A 15 16.10 23.28 23.67
C LEU A 15 15.36 22.01 24.09
N THR A 16 14.11 22.17 24.51
CA THR A 16 13.21 21.07 24.76
C THR A 16 12.88 20.39 23.43
N SER A 17 13.33 19.15 23.31
CA SER A 17 12.88 18.17 22.33
C SER A 17 11.35 18.20 22.21
N SER A 18 10.85 18.69 21.07
CA SER A 18 9.46 18.55 20.68
C SER A 18 9.18 17.07 20.48
N THR A 19 8.55 16.45 21.47
CA THR A 19 7.94 15.14 21.34
C THR A 19 6.83 15.26 20.30
N ARG A 20 7.13 14.89 19.04
CA ARG A 20 6.09 14.67 18.03
C ARG A 20 5.07 13.72 18.65
N GLN A 21 3.87 14.20 18.89
CA GLN A 21 2.77 13.29 19.24
C GLN A 21 2.65 12.24 18.13
N PRO A 22 2.41 10.97 18.48
CA PRO A 22 2.19 9.95 17.47
C PRO A 22 1.03 10.40 16.60
N ILE A 23 1.30 10.54 15.29
CA ILE A 23 0.28 10.86 14.28
C ILE A 23 -0.84 9.81 14.45
N PRO A 24 -2.12 10.21 14.55
CA PRO A 24 -3.21 9.27 14.73
C PRO A 24 -3.17 8.22 13.61
N VAL A 25 -3.28 6.94 13.99
CA VAL A 25 -3.37 5.86 13.02
C VAL A 25 -4.83 5.73 12.62
N PHE A 26 -5.16 6.18 11.40
CA PHE A 26 -6.51 6.12 10.83
C PHE A 26 -6.87 4.75 10.22
N ILE A 27 -6.06 3.73 10.53
CA ILE A 27 -6.36 2.34 10.18
C ILE A 27 -6.64 1.58 11.47
N GLU A 28 -7.90 1.28 11.72
CA GLU A 28 -8.33 0.37 12.77
C GLU A 28 -8.18 -1.07 12.27
N LYS A 29 -7.52 -1.93 13.06
CA LYS A 29 -7.24 -3.31 12.69
C LYS A 29 -8.17 -4.25 13.43
N LYS A 30 -8.88 -5.11 12.71
CA LYS A 30 -9.87 -6.02 13.27
C LYS A 30 -9.61 -7.45 12.83
N ASN A 31 -9.26 -8.31 13.78
CA ASN A 31 -9.07 -9.75 13.57
C ASN A 31 -8.05 -10.11 12.47
N LEU A 32 -7.03 -9.26 12.25
CA LEU A 32 -6.00 -9.57 11.27
C LEU A 32 -5.18 -10.79 11.71
N THR A 33 -4.90 -11.66 10.75
CA THR A 33 -3.86 -12.69 10.87
C THR A 33 -2.52 -12.01 11.18
N PRO A 34 -1.62 -12.69 11.91
CA PRO A 34 -0.32 -12.11 12.25
C PRO A 34 0.48 -11.59 11.04
N CYS A 35 0.35 -12.26 9.89
CA CYS A 35 1.02 -11.81 8.68
C CYS A 35 0.40 -10.53 8.10
N ASN A 36 -0.93 -10.46 7.96
CA ASN A 36 -1.59 -9.27 7.42
C ASN A 36 -1.38 -8.05 8.33
N ASP A 37 -1.39 -8.25 9.66
CA ASP A 37 -1.06 -7.22 10.63
C ASP A 37 0.37 -6.67 10.44
N TYR A 38 1.35 -7.57 10.34
CA TYR A 38 2.75 -7.22 10.09
C TYR A 38 2.92 -6.46 8.77
N VAL A 39 2.29 -6.92 7.70
CA VAL A 39 2.34 -6.26 6.39
C VAL A 39 1.69 -4.87 6.45
N CYS A 40 0.55 -4.73 7.12
CA CYS A 40 -0.12 -3.45 7.33
C CYS A 40 0.79 -2.46 8.07
N GLU A 41 1.46 -2.88 9.14
CA GLU A 41 2.43 -2.04 9.86
C GLU A 41 3.57 -1.57 8.93
N ARG A 42 4.07 -2.43 8.06
CA ARG A 42 5.12 -2.03 7.11
C ARG A 42 4.65 -0.93 6.16
N ILE A 43 3.41 -1.01 5.67
CA ILE A 43 2.81 0.01 4.80
C ILE A 43 2.62 1.33 5.57
N ILE A 44 2.06 1.26 6.78
CA ILE A 44 1.86 2.44 7.65
C ILE A 44 3.20 3.14 7.92
N ASN A 45 4.26 2.38 8.20
CA ASN A 45 5.61 2.91 8.44
C ASN A 45 6.29 3.42 7.16
N ALA A 46 5.85 2.94 5.99
CA ALA A 46 6.35 3.40 4.69
C ALA A 46 5.79 4.76 4.25
N ARG A 47 4.75 5.29 4.93
CA ARG A 47 4.11 6.56 4.55
C ARG A 47 5.09 7.72 4.39
N LEU A 48 6.11 7.80 5.24
CA LEU A 48 7.12 8.86 5.19
C LEU A 48 8.17 8.67 4.07
N ARG A 49 8.19 7.49 3.43
CA ARG A 49 9.16 7.09 2.39
C ARG A 49 8.50 6.89 1.02
N SER A 50 7.19 7.07 0.92
CA SER A 50 6.41 6.89 -0.31
C SER A 50 5.49 8.09 -0.50
N LEU A 51 5.65 8.79 -1.62
CA LEU A 51 4.78 9.92 -1.96
C LEU A 51 3.31 9.49 -2.08
N LEU A 52 3.04 8.31 -2.65
CA LEU A 52 1.67 7.80 -2.76
C LEU A 52 1.07 7.54 -1.38
N LEU A 53 1.77 6.81 -0.52
CA LEU A 53 1.25 6.50 0.80
C LEU A 53 1.08 7.78 1.63
N SER A 54 2.05 8.71 1.59
CA SER A 54 1.87 10.03 2.23
C SER A 54 0.58 10.68 1.78
N LYS A 55 0.33 10.80 0.47
CA LYS A 55 -0.90 11.40 -0.06
C LYS A 55 -2.16 10.69 0.42
N ILE A 56 -2.18 9.36 0.42
CA ILE A 56 -3.31 8.58 0.91
C ILE A 56 -3.53 8.88 2.40
N PHE A 57 -2.50 8.75 3.24
CA PHE A 57 -2.64 8.97 4.68
C PHE A 57 -2.97 10.42 5.02
N ASP A 58 -2.39 11.39 4.32
CA ASP A 58 -2.70 12.82 4.47
C ASP A 58 -4.16 13.08 4.09
N PHE A 59 -4.66 12.43 3.03
CA PHE A 59 -6.08 12.49 2.65
C PHE A 59 -6.99 11.91 3.72
N LEU A 60 -6.67 10.72 4.27
CA LEU A 60 -7.46 10.14 5.35
C LEU A 60 -7.54 11.08 6.56
N VAL A 61 -6.43 11.74 6.91
CA VAL A 61 -6.39 12.73 8.00
C VAL A 61 -7.24 13.97 7.66
N CYS A 62 -7.06 14.53 6.47
CA CYS A 62 -7.73 15.76 6.05
C CYS A 62 -9.24 15.59 5.93
N GLU A 63 -9.70 14.43 5.46
CA GLU A 63 -11.12 14.12 5.27
C GLU A 63 -11.75 13.45 6.51
N ASP A 64 -10.97 13.24 7.59
CA ASP A 64 -11.39 12.57 8.82
C ASP A 64 -11.94 11.15 8.56
N ILE A 65 -11.30 10.43 7.64
CA ILE A 65 -11.67 9.07 7.23
C ILE A 65 -10.99 8.04 8.11
N THR A 66 -11.78 7.11 8.65
CA THR A 66 -11.29 5.90 9.31
C THR A 66 -11.39 4.72 8.35
N VAL A 67 -10.30 3.97 8.21
CA VAL A 67 -10.27 2.68 7.50
C VAL A 67 -10.28 1.55 8.52
N VAL A 68 -11.24 0.65 8.46
CA VAL A 68 -11.26 -0.60 9.21
C VAL A 68 -10.67 -1.68 8.32
N LEU A 69 -9.47 -2.18 8.65
CA LEU A 69 -8.83 -3.28 7.95
C LEU A 69 -9.11 -4.59 8.70
N SER A 70 -9.70 -5.56 8.02
CA SER A 70 -10.04 -6.85 8.59
C SER A 70 -9.72 -8.04 7.70
N ASP A 71 -9.70 -9.23 8.29
CA ASP A 71 -9.51 -10.50 7.60
C ASP A 71 -10.82 -11.30 7.63
N GLU A 72 -11.23 -11.81 6.47
CA GLU A 72 -12.39 -12.69 6.34
C GLU A 72 -12.14 -13.78 5.29
N ALA A 73 -12.85 -14.91 5.40
CA ALA A 73 -12.84 -15.95 4.37
C ALA A 73 -13.96 -15.67 3.36
N PHE A 74 -13.61 -15.23 2.14
CA PHE A 74 -14.63 -15.03 1.10
C PHE A 74 -15.04 -16.35 0.45
N ALA A 75 -16.29 -16.42 0.02
CA ALA A 75 -16.80 -17.53 -0.78
C ALA A 75 -16.08 -17.66 -2.13
N ASN A 76 -15.66 -16.53 -2.73
CA ASN A 76 -14.91 -16.51 -3.98
C ASN A 76 -13.41 -16.32 -3.71
N ALA A 77 -12.63 -17.39 -3.83
CA ALA A 77 -11.17 -17.35 -3.67
C ALA A 77 -10.42 -16.54 -4.74
N ARG A 78 -11.10 -16.01 -5.78
CA ARG A 78 -10.48 -15.12 -6.77
C ARG A 78 -10.45 -13.65 -6.34
N VAL A 79 -11.29 -13.26 -5.39
CA VAL A 79 -11.27 -11.90 -4.81
C VAL A 79 -10.25 -11.93 -3.68
N VAL A 80 -9.20 -11.10 -3.76
CA VAL A 80 -8.08 -11.12 -2.81
C VAL A 80 -8.22 -10.06 -1.70
N GLY A 81 -8.94 -8.98 -2.00
CA GLY A 81 -9.34 -7.93 -1.09
C GLY A 81 -10.61 -7.28 -1.64
N ASP A 82 -11.34 -6.60 -0.78
CA ASP A 82 -12.49 -5.79 -1.16
C ASP A 82 -12.54 -4.53 -0.30
N THR A 83 -13.06 -3.45 -0.88
CA THR A 83 -13.20 -2.15 -0.23
C THR A 83 -14.64 -1.69 -0.28
N HIS A 84 -15.21 -1.36 0.88
CA HIS A 84 -16.59 -0.93 1.01
C HIS A 84 -16.72 0.34 1.84
N PHE A 85 -17.52 1.29 1.35
CA PHE A 85 -17.94 2.44 2.15
C PHE A 85 -19.06 2.01 3.09
N LEU A 86 -18.85 2.12 4.41
CA LEU A 86 -19.85 1.73 5.41
C LEU A 86 -20.82 2.89 5.71
N ASN A 87 -20.27 4.05 6.07
CA ASN A 87 -21.03 5.26 6.38
C ASN A 87 -20.09 6.47 6.44
N ASN A 88 -20.68 7.67 6.60
CA ASN A 88 -20.17 9.06 6.62
C ASN A 88 -18.65 9.38 6.71
N ARG A 89 -17.76 8.48 7.13
CA ARG A 89 -16.29 8.57 7.10
C ARG A 89 -15.58 7.22 7.31
N ILE A 90 -16.31 6.11 7.38
CA ILE A 90 -15.76 4.79 7.66
C ILE A 90 -15.76 3.96 6.38
N TRP A 91 -14.57 3.54 5.99
CA TRP A 91 -14.36 2.57 4.93
C TRP A 91 -13.88 1.27 5.53
N GLU A 92 -14.37 0.15 5.03
CA GLU A 92 -13.89 -1.17 5.39
C GLU A 92 -13.06 -1.73 4.24
N ILE A 93 -11.89 -2.24 4.58
CA ILE A 93 -11.07 -3.06 3.69
C ILE A 93 -11.03 -4.46 4.29
N THR A 94 -11.42 -5.45 3.50
CA THR A 94 -11.42 -6.84 3.96
C THR A 94 -10.51 -7.68 3.08
N LEU A 95 -9.54 -8.35 3.69
CA LEU A 95 -8.58 -9.21 3.02
C LEU A 95 -9.07 -10.66 3.04
N ASN A 96 -9.04 -11.31 1.88
CA ASN A 96 -9.53 -12.67 1.75
C ASN A 96 -8.50 -13.70 2.24
N THR A 97 -8.71 -14.22 3.44
CA THR A 97 -7.86 -15.25 4.06
C THR A 97 -7.77 -16.55 3.23
N ASN A 98 -8.80 -16.92 2.46
CA ASN A 98 -8.74 -18.10 1.59
C ASN A 98 -7.80 -17.88 0.41
N ALA A 99 -7.83 -16.68 -0.19
CA ALA A 99 -7.00 -16.36 -1.35
C ALA A 99 -5.56 -16.02 -0.97
N LEU A 100 -5.35 -15.45 0.22
CA LEU A 100 -4.06 -14.96 0.70
C LEU A 100 -3.32 -15.96 1.59
N GLN A 101 -3.88 -17.14 1.88
CA GLN A 101 -3.29 -18.11 2.81
C GLN A 101 -1.83 -18.47 2.49
N GLN A 102 -1.48 -18.55 1.21
CA GLN A 102 -0.13 -18.87 0.73
C GLN A 102 0.56 -17.66 0.10
N ALA A 103 -0.06 -16.49 0.14
CA ALA A 103 0.50 -15.31 -0.49
C ALA A 103 1.77 -14.85 0.24
N SER A 104 2.70 -14.31 -0.55
CA SER A 104 3.85 -13.60 -0.01
C SER A 104 3.43 -12.27 0.62
N GLN A 105 4.27 -11.76 1.51
CA GLN A 105 4.08 -10.46 2.13
C GLN A 105 3.99 -9.33 1.10
N GLU A 106 4.75 -9.40 0.01
CA GLU A 106 4.69 -8.41 -1.09
C GLU A 106 3.34 -8.42 -1.80
N TYR A 107 2.76 -9.61 -2.01
CA TYR A 107 1.45 -9.72 -2.64
C TYR A 107 0.35 -9.14 -1.75
N ILE A 108 0.38 -9.51 -0.46
CA ILE A 108 -0.54 -8.94 0.55
C ILE A 108 -0.37 -7.42 0.60
N ALA A 109 0.86 -6.92 0.55
CA ALA A 109 1.12 -5.50 0.58
C ALA A 109 0.58 -4.78 -0.66
N ALA A 110 0.75 -5.37 -1.85
CA ALA A 110 0.18 -4.85 -3.08
C ALA A 110 -1.35 -4.79 -3.02
N THR A 111 -1.99 -5.83 -2.47
CA THR A 111 -3.44 -5.86 -2.22
C THR A 111 -3.87 -4.73 -1.29
N ILE A 112 -3.25 -4.57 -0.11
CA ILE A 112 -3.62 -3.48 0.82
C ILE A 112 -3.44 -2.10 0.17
N ILE A 113 -2.37 -1.89 -0.60
CA ILE A 113 -2.14 -0.63 -1.32
C ILE A 113 -3.22 -0.40 -2.40
N HIS A 114 -3.65 -1.47 -3.09
CA HIS A 114 -4.75 -1.42 -4.06
C HIS A 114 -6.05 -0.99 -3.40
N GLU A 115 -6.41 -1.62 -2.28
CA GLU A 115 -7.63 -1.31 -1.54
C GLU A 115 -7.60 0.10 -0.92
N LEU A 116 -6.46 0.54 -0.39
CA LEU A 116 -6.29 1.92 0.08
C LEU A 116 -6.46 2.96 -1.04
N LEU A 117 -6.14 2.60 -2.29
CA LEU A 117 -6.37 3.49 -3.43
C LEU A 117 -7.86 3.64 -3.75
N HIS A 118 -8.67 2.60 -3.58
CA HIS A 118 -10.13 2.74 -3.67
C HIS A 118 -10.67 3.76 -2.67
N VAL A 119 -10.19 3.73 -1.42
CA VAL A 119 -10.56 4.72 -0.41
C VAL A 119 -10.12 6.13 -0.82
N TYR A 120 -8.91 6.28 -1.36
CA TYR A 120 -8.36 7.58 -1.76
C TYR A 120 -9.07 8.21 -2.96
N LEU A 121 -9.49 7.40 -3.94
CA LEU A 121 -10.10 7.92 -5.17
C LEU A 121 -11.60 8.21 -5.02
N MET A 122 -12.28 7.48 -4.12
CA MET A 122 -13.71 7.64 -3.82
C MET A 122 -14.62 7.61 -5.06
N GLN A 123 -14.33 6.77 -6.06
CA GLN A 123 -15.23 6.59 -7.22
C GLN A 123 -15.89 5.21 -7.22
N SER A 124 -16.67 4.93 -8.26
CA SER A 124 -17.10 3.56 -8.55
C SER A 124 -15.89 2.69 -8.90
N THR A 125 -15.97 1.40 -8.55
CA THR A 125 -14.90 0.42 -8.77
C THR A 125 -14.39 0.41 -10.21
N GLU A 126 -15.29 0.47 -11.20
CA GLU A 126 -14.92 0.50 -12.62
C GLU A 126 -14.09 1.74 -12.97
N THR A 127 -14.53 2.92 -12.50
CA THR A 127 -13.83 4.19 -12.75
C THR A 127 -12.47 4.19 -12.06
N ASP A 128 -12.41 3.71 -10.82
CA ASP A 128 -11.16 3.67 -10.06
C ASP A 128 -10.15 2.71 -10.67
N HIS A 129 -10.54 1.51 -11.10
CA HIS A 129 -9.62 0.58 -11.77
C HIS A 129 -9.02 1.19 -13.05
N ASP A 130 -9.82 1.91 -13.83
CA ASP A 130 -9.34 2.56 -15.04
C ASP A 130 -8.40 3.75 -14.75
N ILE A 131 -8.64 4.49 -13.65
CA ILE A 131 -7.70 5.52 -13.15
C ILE A 131 -6.41 4.87 -12.64
N MET A 132 -6.51 3.82 -11.84
CA MET A 132 -5.38 3.11 -11.23
C MET A 132 -4.44 2.53 -12.29
N SER A 133 -5.00 1.87 -13.30
CA SER A 133 -4.22 1.27 -14.39
C SER A 133 -3.45 2.29 -15.22
N ARG A 134 -3.96 3.51 -15.37
CA ARG A 134 -3.31 4.57 -16.17
C ARG A 134 -2.32 5.40 -15.35
N GLN A 135 -2.64 5.66 -14.09
CA GLN A 135 -1.95 6.68 -13.29
C GLN A 135 -1.17 6.12 -12.11
N TYR A 136 -1.61 5.00 -11.54
CA TYR A 136 -1.12 4.53 -10.24
C TYR A 136 -0.26 3.27 -10.29
N ILE A 137 -0.12 2.56 -11.41
CA ILE A 137 0.79 1.40 -11.52
C ILE A 137 2.22 1.74 -11.03
N LYS A 138 2.78 2.85 -11.53
CA LYS A 138 4.14 3.29 -11.13
C LYS A 138 4.18 3.77 -9.67
N PRO A 139 3.28 4.66 -9.21
CA PRO A 139 3.17 5.03 -7.80
C PRO A 139 3.02 3.85 -6.83
N MET A 140 2.18 2.86 -7.16
CA MET A 140 1.97 1.65 -6.36
C MET A 140 3.24 0.80 -6.29
N ALA A 141 3.94 0.61 -7.41
CA ALA A 141 5.20 -0.11 -7.44
C ALA A 141 6.26 0.54 -6.52
N VAL A 142 6.37 1.88 -6.57
CA VAL A 142 7.26 2.62 -5.67
C VAL A 142 6.81 2.50 -4.22
N ALA A 143 5.51 2.64 -3.94
CA ALA A 143 4.97 2.48 -2.59
C ALA A 143 5.28 1.11 -2.00
N LEU A 144 5.12 0.04 -2.79
CA LEU A 144 5.45 -1.31 -2.40
C LEU A 144 6.93 -1.46 -2.06
N MET A 145 7.83 -0.96 -2.91
CA MET A 145 9.27 -0.97 -2.63
C MET A 145 9.63 -0.16 -1.37
N SER A 146 8.99 1.01 -1.17
CA SER A 146 9.18 1.86 0.00
C SER A 146 8.70 1.22 1.31
N SER A 147 7.85 0.18 1.24
CA SER A 147 7.52 -0.70 2.37
C SER A 147 8.68 -1.60 2.81
N GLY A 148 9.82 -1.51 2.13
CA GLY A 148 11.10 -2.14 2.48
C GLY A 148 11.26 -3.55 1.93
N TYR A 149 10.46 -3.93 0.94
CA TYR A 149 10.58 -5.23 0.30
C TYR A 149 11.73 -5.22 -0.70
N ALA A 150 12.56 -6.26 -0.68
CA ALA A 150 13.65 -6.46 -1.65
C ALA A 150 13.08 -7.04 -2.96
N ILE A 151 12.32 -6.22 -3.68
CA ILE A 151 11.67 -6.55 -4.95
C ILE A 151 12.19 -5.63 -6.06
N SER A 152 12.32 -6.16 -7.29
CA SER A 152 12.68 -5.32 -8.43
C SER A 152 11.51 -4.41 -8.81
N TYR A 153 11.80 -3.28 -9.45
CA TYR A 153 10.77 -2.34 -9.88
C TYR A 153 9.79 -2.99 -10.87
N GLU A 154 10.28 -3.80 -11.79
CA GLU A 154 9.46 -4.50 -12.80
C GLU A 154 8.48 -5.47 -12.14
N ARG A 155 8.93 -6.22 -11.12
CA ARG A 155 8.05 -7.11 -10.36
C ARG A 155 7.06 -6.34 -9.51
N ALA A 156 7.47 -5.23 -8.90
CA ALA A 156 6.57 -4.36 -8.16
C ALA A 156 5.49 -3.75 -9.08
N GLN A 157 5.84 -3.38 -10.31
CA GLN A 157 4.86 -2.95 -11.32
C GLN A 157 3.92 -4.09 -11.70
N ALA A 158 4.44 -5.31 -11.88
CA ALA A 158 3.59 -6.46 -12.15
C ALA A 158 2.57 -6.70 -11.02
N LEU A 159 2.99 -6.63 -9.75
CA LEU A 159 2.07 -6.74 -8.61
C LEU A 159 1.05 -5.60 -8.56
N ALA A 160 1.44 -4.37 -8.92
CA ALA A 160 0.52 -3.24 -9.00
C ALA A 160 -0.57 -3.40 -10.08
N TRP A 161 -0.37 -4.27 -11.07
CA TRP A 161 -1.40 -4.63 -12.06
C TRP A 161 -2.41 -5.68 -11.54
N GLY A 162 -2.18 -6.28 -10.37
CA GLY A 162 -3.12 -7.21 -9.74
C GLY A 162 -4.52 -6.59 -9.61
N GLY A 163 -5.56 -7.33 -10.01
CA GLY A 163 -6.96 -6.86 -10.01
C GLY A 163 -7.37 -5.96 -11.18
N LEU A 164 -6.44 -5.45 -11.98
CA LEU A 164 -6.72 -4.44 -13.03
C LEU A 164 -6.90 -5.04 -14.44
N GLN A 165 -7.11 -6.35 -14.55
CA GLN A 165 -7.14 -7.08 -15.84
C GLN A 165 -8.39 -6.81 -16.70
N ASN A 166 -9.40 -6.13 -16.15
CA ASN A 166 -10.61 -5.74 -16.87
C ASN A 166 -10.58 -4.28 -17.36
N THR A 167 -9.47 -3.58 -17.14
CA THR A 167 -9.32 -2.17 -17.52
C THR A 167 -9.02 -2.01 -19.01
N ARG A 168 -9.35 -0.84 -19.56
CA ARG A 168 -9.02 -0.53 -20.96
C ARG A 168 -7.51 -0.55 -21.20
N ALA A 169 -6.71 -0.06 -20.27
CA ALA A 169 -5.25 -0.04 -20.38
C ALA A 169 -4.67 -1.48 -20.46
N TRP A 170 -5.24 -2.42 -19.70
CA TRP A 170 -4.86 -3.83 -19.79
C TRP A 170 -5.20 -4.44 -21.16
N HIS A 171 -6.40 -4.16 -21.68
CA HIS A 171 -6.80 -4.64 -23.01
C HIS A 171 -5.89 -4.08 -24.11
N GLU A 172 -5.52 -2.80 -24.04
CA GLU A 172 -4.57 -2.18 -24.97
C GLU A 172 -3.18 -2.84 -24.89
N MET A 173 -2.66 -3.12 -23.69
CA MET A 173 -1.40 -3.86 -23.51
C MET A 173 -1.44 -5.24 -24.18
N ARG A 174 -2.53 -6.00 -24.02
CA ARG A 174 -2.68 -7.31 -24.65
C ARG A 174 -2.74 -7.24 -26.18
N LEU A 175 -3.31 -6.17 -26.74
CA LEU A 175 -3.31 -5.93 -28.18
C LEU A 175 -1.90 -5.62 -28.68
N ILE A 176 -1.16 -4.78 -27.96
CA ILE A 176 0.25 -4.48 -28.26
C ILE A 176 1.09 -5.75 -28.22
N ASP A 177 0.95 -6.58 -27.17
CA ASP A 177 1.63 -7.87 -27.06
C ASP A 177 1.39 -8.75 -28.29
N ARG A 178 0.14 -8.82 -28.76
CA ARG A 178 -0.22 -9.59 -29.95
C ARG A 178 0.46 -9.05 -31.21
N VAL A 179 0.44 -7.73 -31.40
CA VAL A 179 0.96 -7.09 -32.62
C VAL A 179 2.48 -7.12 -32.66
N LEU A 180 3.14 -6.83 -31.53
CA LEU A 180 4.59 -6.75 -31.42
C LEU A 180 5.24 -8.09 -31.05
N ARG A 181 4.44 -9.13 -30.79
CA ARG A 181 4.89 -10.45 -30.32
C ARG A 181 5.71 -10.38 -29.02
N THR A 182 5.26 -9.54 -28.11
CA THR A 182 5.80 -9.45 -26.74
C THR A 182 4.90 -10.24 -25.76
N TYR A 183 5.35 -10.40 -24.52
CA TYR A 183 4.69 -11.23 -23.52
C TYR A 183 4.43 -10.48 -22.21
N GLN A 184 4.35 -9.15 -22.24
CA GLN A 184 4.30 -8.32 -21.03
C GLN A 184 3.10 -8.67 -20.15
N ALA A 185 1.90 -8.80 -20.71
CA ALA A 185 0.72 -9.16 -19.95
C ALA A 185 0.83 -10.56 -19.34
N GLN A 186 1.46 -11.50 -20.05
CA GLN A 186 1.67 -12.86 -19.54
C GLN A 186 2.71 -12.88 -18.41
N GLU A 187 3.79 -12.12 -18.52
CA GLU A 187 4.79 -11.97 -17.46
C GLU A 187 4.18 -11.36 -16.19
N ILE A 188 3.29 -10.37 -16.35
CA ILE A 188 2.56 -9.78 -15.23
C ILE A 188 1.67 -10.82 -14.55
N LEU A 189 0.91 -11.60 -15.32
CA LEU A 189 0.05 -12.66 -14.77
C LEU A 189 0.85 -13.73 -14.05
N ASN A 190 1.97 -14.17 -14.64
CA ASN A 190 2.86 -15.17 -14.03
C ASN A 190 3.48 -14.64 -12.73
N THR A 191 3.93 -13.39 -12.73
CA THR A 191 4.50 -12.76 -11.53
C THR A 191 3.47 -12.67 -10.42
N ASN A 192 2.26 -12.17 -10.69
CA ASN A 192 1.18 -12.15 -9.71
C ASN A 192 0.88 -13.55 -9.16
N TYR A 193 0.76 -14.55 -10.04
CA TYR A 193 0.52 -15.93 -9.62
C TYR A 193 1.61 -16.47 -8.69
N PHE A 194 2.89 -16.25 -8.99
CA PHE A 194 3.98 -16.75 -8.15
C PHE A 194 4.02 -16.09 -6.76
N TYR A 195 3.74 -14.80 -6.69
CA TYR A 195 3.68 -14.08 -5.42
C TYR A 195 2.40 -14.39 -4.62
N ALA A 196 1.26 -14.61 -5.29
CA ALA A 196 0.00 -15.01 -4.67
C ALA A 196 0.03 -16.43 -4.12
N THR A 197 0.86 -17.31 -4.69
CA THR A 197 1.01 -18.70 -4.26
C THR A 197 2.27 -18.95 -3.43
N GLY A 198 2.98 -17.89 -3.03
CA GLY A 198 4.16 -17.98 -2.17
C GLY A 198 5.37 -18.67 -2.81
N LYS A 199 5.33 -18.92 -4.13
CA LYS A 199 6.46 -19.44 -4.90
C LYS A 199 7.58 -18.40 -5.05
N MET A 200 7.24 -17.13 -4.84
CA MET A 200 8.15 -16.00 -4.81
C MET A 200 7.75 -15.02 -3.71
N GLY A 201 8.70 -14.18 -3.29
CA GLY A 201 8.51 -13.20 -2.22
C GLY A 201 8.83 -13.77 -0.85
N VAL A 202 8.64 -12.94 0.17
CA VAL A 202 8.85 -13.33 1.56
C VAL A 202 7.60 -14.06 2.06
N PRO A 203 7.70 -15.29 2.59
CA PRO A 203 6.56 -16.02 3.10
C PRO A 203 6.00 -15.36 4.38
N CYS A 204 4.72 -15.60 4.63
CA CYS A 204 4.12 -15.40 5.95
C CYS A 204 4.60 -16.51 6.90
N PRO A 205 5.08 -16.18 8.11
CA PRO A 205 5.44 -17.17 9.12
C PRO A 205 4.22 -17.93 9.69
#